data_AF-A0A9W4S8U6-F1
#
_entry.id   AF-A0A9W4S8U6-F1
#
_cell.length_a   1.000
_cell.length_b   1.000
_cell.length_c   1.000
_cell.angle_alpha   90.00
_cell.angle_beta   90.00
_cell.angle_gamma   90.00
#
_symmetry.space_group_name_H-M   'P 1'
#
loop_
_entity.id
_entity.type
_entity.pdbx_description
1 polymer ?
#
loop_
_entity_poly.entity_id
_entity_poly.type
_entity_poly.pdbx_seq_one_letter_code
_entity_poly.pdbx_strand_id
1 'polypeptide(L)'
;MTFDSLGALLTSYRARKEMGFEPAYCVHHGMSTSMYYRDPDGNKIETQVDAYEKPEDAVAFMMSAEFAKDPRGPRFDPDEMLRRFEAGEDEKTLMVRGAVAPVSEAQATA
;
A
#
# COMPACT_ATOMS: atom_id res chain seq x y z
N MET A 1 0.07 11.42 4.02
CA MET A 1 1.45 11.46 4.56
C MET A 1 2.29 10.47 3.77
N THR A 2 3.46 10.89 3.29
CA THR A 2 4.38 10.02 2.53
C THR A 2 5.54 9.60 3.45
N PHE A 3 5.89 8.32 3.43
CA PHE A 3 7.02 7.73 4.12
C PHE A 3 8.22 7.59 3.19
N ASP A 4 9.42 7.56 3.78
CA ASP A 4 10.68 7.46 3.04
C ASP A 4 10.98 6.04 2.51
N SER A 5 10.35 5.00 3.07
CA SER A 5 10.54 3.61 2.65
C SER A 5 9.32 2.73 2.95
N LEU A 6 9.27 1.54 2.33
CA LEU A 6 8.23 0.57 2.62
C LEU A 6 8.34 0.09 4.07
N GLY A 7 9.55 -0.15 4.57
CA GLY A 7 9.78 -0.52 5.96
C GLY A 7 9.24 0.52 6.95
N ALA A 8 9.36 1.82 6.65
CA ALA A 8 8.82 2.88 7.50
C ALA A 8 7.28 2.90 7.47
N LEU A 9 6.66 2.73 6.30
CA LEU A 9 5.21 2.59 6.16
C LEU A 9 4.70 1.38 6.95
N LEU A 10 5.33 0.21 6.79
CA LEU A 10 4.94 -1.04 7.45
C LEU A 10 5.15 -1.01 8.97
N THR A 11 6.24 -0.40 9.43
CA THR A 11 6.47 -0.16 10.87
C THR A 11 5.35 0.71 11.46
N SER A 12 4.95 1.75 10.71
CA SER A 12 3.87 2.63 11.13
C SER A 12 2.50 1.95 11.09
N TYR A 13 2.26 1.07 10.12
CA TYR A 13 1.08 0.21 10.07
C TYR A 13 1.00 -0.71 11.29
N ARG A 14 2.07 -1.44 11.62
CA ARG A 14 2.13 -2.33 12.78
C ARG A 14 1.79 -1.60 14.08
N ALA A 15 2.40 -0.44 14.30
CA ALA A 15 2.14 0.37 15.50
C ALA A 15 0.67 0.84 15.57
N ARG A 16 0.06 1.23 14.45
CA ARG A 16 -1.37 1.61 14.42
C ARG A 16 -2.28 0.42 14.70
N LYS A 17 -1.96 -0.74 14.12
CA LYS A 17 -2.71 -1.98 14.33
C LYS A 17 -2.69 -2.42 15.80
N GLU A 18 -1.55 -2.33 16.48
CA GLU A 18 -1.43 -2.61 17.92
C GLU A 18 -2.32 -1.68 18.79
N MET A 19 -2.61 -0.48 18.30
CA MET A 19 -3.54 0.47 18.94
C MET A 19 -5.02 0.27 18.52
N GLY A 20 -5.31 -0.75 17.71
CA GLY A 20 -6.66 -1.04 17.20
C GLY A 20 -7.08 -0.21 15.98
N PHE A 21 -6.13 0.47 15.32
CA PHE A 21 -6.39 1.22 14.08
C PHE A 21 -5.94 0.43 12.86
N GLU A 22 -6.90 -0.11 12.12
CA GLU A 22 -6.66 -0.80 10.85
C GLU A 22 -7.05 0.09 9.65
N PRO A 23 -6.34 -0.05 8.51
CA PRO A 23 -6.74 0.64 7.30
C PRO A 23 -8.08 0.08 6.79
N ALA A 24 -8.96 0.98 6.35
CA ALA A 24 -10.20 0.61 5.69
C ALA A 24 -9.94 -0.09 4.34
N TYR A 25 -8.84 0.28 3.66
CA TYR A 25 -8.37 -0.42 2.46
C TYR A 25 -6.91 -0.06 2.13
N CYS A 26 -6.25 -0.97 1.42
CA CYS A 26 -4.87 -0.87 0.98
C CYS A 26 -4.79 -1.12 -0.52
N VAL A 27 -4.05 -0.29 -1.24
CA VAL A 27 -4.00 -0.29 -2.71
C VAL A 27 -2.60 0.02 -3.21
N HIS A 28 -2.18 -0.65 -4.26
CA HIS A 28 -0.96 -0.33 -5.00
C HIS A 28 -1.30 0.37 -6.31
N HIS A 29 -1.22 1.70 -6.33
CA HIS A 29 -1.53 2.54 -7.49
C HIS A 29 -0.53 2.37 -8.64
N GLY A 30 0.58 1.70 -8.36
CA GLY A 30 1.65 1.41 -9.31
C GLY A 30 2.80 2.40 -9.17
N MET A 31 2.49 3.70 -9.03
CA MET A 31 3.48 4.69 -8.61
C MET A 31 3.67 4.75 -7.08
N SER A 32 2.71 4.27 -6.29
CA SER A 32 2.79 4.22 -4.83
C SER A 32 2.05 3.03 -4.24
N THR A 33 2.46 2.70 -3.02
CA THR A 33 1.76 1.79 -2.11
C THR A 33 1.06 2.62 -1.03
N SER A 34 -0.28 2.60 -1.02
CA SER A 34 -1.11 3.42 -0.13
C SER A 34 -1.95 2.57 0.83
N MET A 35 -2.11 3.07 2.05
CA MET A 35 -3.04 2.57 3.07
C MET A 35 -3.96 3.71 3.51
N TYR A 36 -5.27 3.47 3.49
CA TYR A 36 -6.29 4.46 3.79
C TYR A 36 -7.00 4.12 5.10
N TYR A 37 -6.89 5.01 6.09
CA TYR A 37 -7.53 4.91 7.39
C TYR A 37 -8.74 5.85 7.46
N ARG A 38 -9.62 5.59 8.43
CA ARG A 38 -10.70 6.49 8.81
C ARG A 38 -10.49 6.92 10.27
N ASP A 39 -10.44 8.22 10.52
CA ASP A 39 -10.39 8.72 11.89
C ASP A 39 -11.80 8.68 12.55
N PRO A 40 -11.90 8.90 13.87
CA PRO A 40 -13.19 8.90 14.57
C PRO A 40 -14.20 9.92 14.05
N ASP A 41 -13.74 11.00 13.43
CA ASP A 41 -14.59 12.05 12.84
C ASP A 41 -15.03 11.70 11.40
N GLY A 42 -14.55 10.59 10.84
CA GLY A 42 -14.87 10.09 9.52
C GLY A 42 -13.95 10.58 8.40
N ASN A 43 -12.91 11.35 8.72
CA ASN A 43 -11.94 11.83 7.73
C ASN A 43 -11.10 10.66 7.21
N LYS A 44 -10.77 10.72 5.92
CA LYS A 44 -9.87 9.75 5.28
C LYS A 44 -8.44 10.22 5.45
N ILE A 45 -7.62 9.36 6.03
CA ILE A 45 -6.18 9.60 6.18
C ILE A 45 -5.45 8.62 5.28
N GLU A 46 -4.67 9.15 4.34
CA GLU A 46 -3.79 8.35 3.50
C GLU A 46 -2.36 8.36 4.05
N THR A 47 -1.79 7.18 4.21
CA THR A 47 -0.36 6.97 4.36
C THR A 47 0.16 6.21 3.16
N GLN A 48 1.29 6.64 2.59
CA GLN A 48 1.84 6.01 1.39
C GLN A 48 3.36 6.01 1.37
N VAL A 49 3.93 5.26 0.44
CA VAL A 49 5.34 5.33 0.00
C VAL A 49 5.37 5.32 -1.52
N ASP A 50 6.28 6.10 -2.12
CA ASP A 50 6.48 6.10 -3.57
C ASP A 50 7.22 4.82 -4.00
N ALA A 51 6.73 4.17 -5.06
CA ALA A 51 7.29 2.93 -5.61
C ALA A 51 8.51 3.17 -6.52
N TYR A 52 8.79 4.43 -6.85
CA TYR A 52 9.91 4.84 -7.71
C TYR A 52 10.80 5.85 -7.01
N GLU A 53 12.12 5.67 -7.12
CA GLU A 53 13.10 6.62 -6.59
C GLU A 53 13.11 7.95 -7.39
N LYS A 54 12.75 7.89 -8.68
CA LYS A 54 12.76 9.03 -9.60
C LYS A 54 11.34 9.45 -9.98
N PRO A 55 11.01 10.74 -9.90
CA PRO A 55 9.70 11.26 -10.34
C PRO A 55 9.40 10.94 -11.80
N GLU A 56 10.42 10.91 -12.67
CA GLU A 56 10.24 10.65 -14.10
C GLU A 56 9.74 9.23 -14.38
N ASP A 57 10.17 8.24 -13.58
CA ASP A 57 9.74 6.85 -13.71
C ASP A 57 8.28 6.68 -13.27
N ALA A 58 7.86 7.39 -12.20
CA ALA A 58 6.46 7.44 -11.80
C ALA A 58 5.58 8.10 -12.88
N VAL A 59 6.06 9.19 -13.50
CA VAL A 59 5.35 9.84 -14.62
C VAL A 59 5.25 8.92 -15.84
N ALA A 60 6.33 8.21 -16.18
CA ALA A 60 6.31 7.24 -17.27
C ALA A 60 5.29 6.12 -17.02
N PHE A 61 5.19 5.63 -15.77
CA PHE A 61 4.18 4.64 -15.39
C PHE A 61 2.75 5.19 -15.53
N MET A 62 2.50 6.44 -15.09
CA MET A 62 1.19 7.08 -15.24
C MET A 62 0.75 7.26 -16.70
N MET A 63 1.68 7.33 -17.65
CA MET A 63 1.39 7.40 -19.08
C MET A 63 1.20 6.02 -19.75
N SER A 64 1.36 4.93 -18.99
CA SER A 64 1.26 3.57 -19.52
C SER A 64 -0.19 3.12 -19.72
N ALA A 65 -0.38 2.15 -20.62
CA ALA A 65 -1.67 1.49 -20.81
C ALA A 65 -2.13 0.72 -19.55
N GLU A 66 -1.18 0.27 -18.74
CA GLU A 66 -1.47 -0.45 -17.49
C GLU A 66 -2.14 0.45 -16.46
N PHE A 67 -1.64 1.68 -16.32
CA PHE A 67 -2.27 2.69 -15.47
C PHE A 67 -3.61 3.15 -16.05
N ALA A 68 -3.70 3.36 -17.37
CA ALA A 68 -4.95 3.76 -18.02
C ALA A 68 -6.07 2.71 -17.84
N LYS A 69 -5.73 1.43 -17.83
CA LYS A 69 -6.70 0.32 -17.64
C LYS A 69 -7.26 0.28 -16.22
N ASP A 70 -6.43 0.50 -15.23
CA ASP A 70 -6.82 0.53 -13.82
C ASP A 70 -6.00 1.60 -13.08
N PRO A 71 -6.49 2.85 -12.99
CA PRO A 71 -5.72 3.91 -12.31
C PRO A 71 -5.66 3.75 -10.79
N ARG A 72 -6.56 2.94 -10.21
CA ARG A 72 -6.56 2.66 -8.76
C ARG A 72 -5.57 1.56 -8.45
N GLY A 73 -5.55 0.51 -9.26
CA GLY A 73 -4.70 -0.65 -9.04
C GLY A 73 -5.22 -1.64 -8.02
N PRO A 74 -4.49 -2.75 -7.88
CA PRO A 74 -4.91 -3.87 -7.07
C PRO A 74 -4.90 -3.52 -5.59
N ARG A 75 -5.86 -4.10 -4.86
CA ARG A 75 -5.81 -4.16 -3.40
C ARG A 75 -4.73 -5.14 -2.98
N PHE A 76 -4.14 -4.92 -1.81
CA PHE A 76 -3.21 -5.85 -1.18
C PHE A 76 -3.58 -6.07 0.28
N ASP A 77 -3.18 -7.21 0.83
CA ASP A 77 -3.23 -7.48 2.26
C ASP A 77 -2.02 -6.86 2.98
N PRO A 78 -2.21 -5.85 3.85
CA PRO A 78 -1.11 -5.24 4.57
C PRO A 78 -0.46 -6.17 5.59
N ASP A 79 -1.17 -7.18 6.10
CA ASP A 79 -0.60 -8.18 7.01
C ASP A 79 0.35 -9.12 6.28
N GLU A 80 -0.05 -9.61 5.10
CA GLU A 80 0.83 -10.43 4.27
C GLU A 80 2.05 -9.65 3.78
N MET A 81 1.87 -8.38 3.42
CA MET A 81 2.99 -7.51 3.04
C MET A 81 3.96 -7.30 4.21
N LEU A 82 3.46 -7.02 5.42
CA LEU A 82 4.26 -6.91 6.64
C LEU A 82 5.00 -8.22 6.93
N ARG A 83 4.30 -9.36 6.87
CA ARG A 83 4.87 -10.69 7.14
C ARG A 83 6.03 -11.01 6.19
N ARG A 84 5.87 -10.74 4.90
CA ARG A 84 6.92 -10.98 3.89
C ARG A 84 8.11 -10.05 4.07
N PHE A 85 7.85 -8.78 4.39
CA PHE A 85 8.90 -7.82 4.74
C PHE A 85 9.70 -8.28 5.97
N GLU A 86 9.03 -8.70 7.04
CA GLU A 86 9.68 -9.20 8.26
C GLU A 86 10.43 -10.53 8.02
N ALA A 87 10.03 -11.31 7.01
CA ALA A 87 10.75 -12.49 6.56
C ALA A 87 12.02 -12.17 5.74
N GLY A 88 12.31 -10.89 5.50
CA GLY A 88 13.51 -10.42 4.79
C GLY A 88 13.35 -10.33 3.28
N GLU A 89 12.12 -10.33 2.75
CA GLU A 89 11.90 -10.08 1.34
C GLU A 89 12.22 -8.61 0.98
N ASP A 90 12.90 -8.41 -0.15
CA ASP A 90 13.36 -7.10 -0.59
C ASP A 90 12.20 -6.14 -0.89
N GLU A 91 12.33 -4.88 -0.44
CA GLU A 91 11.29 -3.86 -0.62
C GLU A 91 10.92 -3.66 -2.09
N LYS A 92 11.90 -3.73 -3.02
CA LYS A 92 11.62 -3.55 -4.45
C LYS A 92 10.77 -4.67 -5.01
N THR A 93 10.87 -5.87 -4.45
CA THR A 93 10.03 -7.01 -4.84
C THR A 93 8.61 -6.84 -4.30
N LEU A 94 8.47 -6.41 -3.04
CA LEU A 94 7.17 -6.18 -2.41
C LEU A 94 6.40 -5.00 -3.02
N MET A 95 7.12 -3.99 -3.52
CA MET A 95 6.55 -2.83 -4.23
C MET A 95 6.33 -3.07 -5.73
N VAL A 96 6.46 -4.30 -6.23
CA VAL A 96 5.93 -4.62 -7.55
C VAL A 96 4.41 -4.65 -7.47
N ARG A 97 3.75 -3.93 -8.38
CA ARG A 97 2.28 -3.85 -8.40
C ARG A 97 1.66 -5.24 -8.56
N GLY A 98 0.84 -5.63 -7.58
CA GLY A 98 0.20 -6.94 -7.52
C GLY A 98 1.07 -8.07 -6.94
N ALA A 99 2.24 -7.76 -6.37
CA ALA A 99 3.08 -8.74 -5.69
C ALA A 99 2.40 -9.37 -4.47
N VAL A 100 1.52 -8.63 -3.80
CA VAL A 100 0.73 -9.08 -2.65
C VAL A 100 -0.75 -9.02 -3.02
N ALA A 101 -1.42 -10.17 -2.93
CA ALA A 101 -2.85 -10.29 -3.21
C ALA A 101 -3.67 -9.78 -2.02
N PRO A 102 -4.93 -9.34 -2.25
CA PRO A 102 -5.84 -9.07 -1.15
C PRO A 102 -6.22 -10.36 -0.42
N VAL A 103 -6.63 -10.25 0.84
CA VAL A 103 -7.25 -11.36 1.58
C VAL A 103 -8.48 -11.83 0.78
N SER A 104 -8.64 -13.15 0.59
CA SER A 104 -9.82 -13.71 -0.08
C SER A 104 -11.11 -13.16 0.55
N GLU A 105 -12.14 -12.88 -0.25
CA GLU A 105 -13.38 -12.12 0.08
C GLU A 105 -14.19 -12.55 1.32
N ALA A 106 -13.78 -13.57 2.09
CA ALA A 106 -14.47 -14.00 3.30
C ALA A 106 -14.53 -12.95 4.43
N GLN A 107 -13.81 -11.82 4.35
CA GLN A 107 -13.70 -10.86 5.46
C GLN A 107 -13.85 -9.37 5.07
N ALA A 108 -14.17 -9.04 3.82
CA ALA A 108 -14.22 -7.65 3.35
C ALA A 108 -15.59 -6.95 3.55
N THR A 109 -16.39 -7.39 4.53
CA THR A 109 -17.62 -6.69 4.92
C THR A 109 -17.68 -6.51 6.44
N ALA A 110 -17.25 -5.34 6.88
CA ALA A 110 -17.65 -4.71 8.14
C ALA A 110 -17.58 -3.19 7.96
#